data_AF-A0A524EGH1-F1
#
_entry.id   AF-A0A524EGH1-F1
#
_cell.length_a   1.000
_cell.length_b   1.000
_cell.length_c   1.000
_cell.angle_alpha   90.00
_cell.angle_beta   90.00
_cell.angle_gamma   90.00
#
_symmetry.space_group_name_H-M   'P 1'
#
loop_
_entity.id
_entity.type
_entity.pdbx_description
1 polymer ?
#
loop_
_entity_poly.entity_id
_entity_poly.type
_entity_poly.pdbx_seq_one_letter_code
_entity_poly.pdbx_strand_id
1 'polypeptide(L)'
;MAHFGSPKQPNKVLITAFKRGMAATLALARDRAMGAARPLYYGDHRVKGMAKIWDEAKNAYRETLDLDKQRRSASYRQSFSPDQLEELDRKVLPDSRLLLKAENNIRRNFYRIMLKTAVKYGNKETKRVKRGEGPQGYLNLLWDYAGSRIRDVCKARYFFPPPTELKLADGSEGVGYPALGGQSAYLLNHDNLPELDFGDMIRSHLVELARQCMKYNVPLRPAKRYIDQLLNRLLPFLDYVYSGRKSGRSNFVREGTEELRDVVDRISILYGMRNGRAPSITSMVAVDTEVTLSDADAPVVEEYPDDLTEPQFEHTPQTPEESIIASDTSVEEDFEQSKNQDFFATLVGRAEEEGVDEWSDALDTLKQLLDDGILDEEDAAQILKQAQEESRRIGSAFHDFVSKGFPSPFVMSAVVHHGDEMVQDRSGLLIVSELSVAGGKGRVDLTVFRRKLLPSVDATQPKVIYEPCMVVEIKTKSAFEIDIYGVRSKSEKEKNIVSEFLLERRRITDKEWADIRASISPGSVKQIELYREAMLNEYQRVGWIDPSPPNELIKAVVLVDSKETWSAARDALHALIVEGYEMVMNNGISTGDILQVSENGSPLRLAMHMVSDSCSAIEVKPPAKR
;
A
#
# COMPACT_ATOMS: atom_id res chain seq x y z
N MET A 1 23.42 -27.35 -4.71
CA MET A 1 23.29 -26.53 -5.94
C MET A 1 23.86 -27.35 -7.10
N ALA A 2 23.20 -27.40 -8.25
CA ALA A 2 23.80 -28.02 -9.43
C ALA A 2 24.93 -27.12 -9.95
N HIS A 3 26.17 -27.60 -9.97
CA HIS A 3 27.26 -26.87 -10.60
C HIS A 3 27.09 -26.95 -12.12
N PHE A 4 26.66 -25.85 -12.73
CA PHE A 4 26.68 -25.76 -14.19
C PHE A 4 28.11 -25.55 -14.65
N GLY A 5 28.60 -26.41 -15.55
CA GLY A 5 29.86 -26.15 -16.25
C GLY A 5 29.79 -24.87 -17.08
N SER A 6 30.95 -24.35 -17.48
CA SER A 6 31.04 -23.15 -18.31
C SER A 6 30.33 -23.36 -19.66
N PRO A 7 29.54 -22.38 -20.17
CA PRO A 7 28.80 -22.55 -21.40
C PRO A 7 29.76 -22.61 -22.58
N LYS A 8 29.57 -23.60 -23.47
CA LYS A 8 30.38 -23.72 -24.70
C LYS A 8 30.23 -22.53 -25.65
N GLN A 9 29.14 -21.77 -25.54
CA GLN A 9 28.81 -20.61 -26.39
C GLN A 9 28.34 -19.43 -25.51
N PRO A 10 29.26 -18.76 -24.78
CA PRO A 10 28.91 -17.70 -23.83
C PRO A 10 28.21 -16.50 -24.50
N ASN A 11 28.65 -16.12 -25.70
CA ASN A 11 28.03 -15.07 -26.52
C ASN A 11 26.54 -15.38 -26.79
N LYS A 12 26.18 -16.63 -27.13
CA LYS A 12 24.79 -17.04 -27.37
C LYS A 12 23.92 -16.92 -26.13
N VAL A 13 24.46 -17.35 -24.99
CA VAL A 13 23.79 -17.28 -23.68
C VAL A 13 23.47 -15.83 -23.35
N LEU A 14 24.46 -14.93 -23.45
CA LEU A 14 24.30 -13.51 -23.14
C LEU A 14 23.35 -12.80 -24.11
N ILE A 15 23.46 -13.03 -25.43
CA ILE A 15 22.52 -12.47 -26.41
C ILE A 15 21.09 -12.94 -26.13
N THR A 16 20.90 -14.21 -25.75
CA THR A 16 19.59 -14.77 -25.44
C THR A 16 19.02 -14.15 -24.16
N ALA A 17 19.84 -14.02 -23.11
CA ALA A 17 19.47 -13.39 -21.85
C ALA A 17 19.08 -11.93 -22.05
N PHE A 18 19.92 -11.19 -22.78
CA PHE A 18 19.67 -9.80 -23.18
C PHE A 18 18.32 -9.64 -23.88
N LYS A 19 18.05 -10.42 -24.94
CA LYS A 19 16.79 -10.33 -25.70
C LYS A 19 15.57 -10.60 -24.81
N ARG A 20 15.67 -11.58 -23.90
CA ARG A 20 14.60 -11.93 -22.95
C ARG A 20 14.39 -10.84 -21.91
N GLY A 21 15.47 -10.28 -21.35
CA GLY A 21 15.42 -9.16 -20.41
C GLY A 21 14.80 -7.91 -21.02
N MET A 22 15.13 -7.62 -22.27
CA MET A 22 14.54 -6.50 -23.01
C MET A 22 13.05 -6.68 -23.28
N ALA A 23 12.64 -7.89 -23.68
CA ALA A 23 11.24 -8.21 -23.86
C ALA A 23 10.43 -8.07 -22.55
N ALA A 24 10.97 -8.57 -21.44
CA ALA A 24 10.36 -8.42 -20.11
C ALA A 24 10.26 -6.95 -19.68
N THR A 25 11.34 -6.19 -19.86
CA THR A 25 11.37 -4.75 -19.52
C THR A 25 10.33 -3.97 -20.31
N LEU A 26 10.21 -4.23 -21.62
CA LEU A 26 9.19 -3.60 -22.46
C LEU A 26 7.76 -4.01 -22.08
N ALA A 27 7.55 -5.27 -21.70
CA ALA A 27 6.23 -5.73 -21.26
C ALA A 27 5.81 -5.03 -19.96
N LEU A 28 6.68 -5.04 -18.93
CA LEU A 28 6.41 -4.37 -17.65
C LEU A 28 6.25 -2.85 -17.81
N ALA A 29 7.06 -2.23 -18.67
CA ALA A 29 6.96 -0.80 -18.94
C ALA A 29 5.63 -0.42 -19.58
N ARG A 30 5.16 -1.21 -20.55
CA ARG A 30 3.89 -0.98 -21.24
C ARG A 30 2.72 -0.94 -20.26
N ASP A 31 2.67 -1.92 -19.36
CA ASP A 31 1.62 -2.08 -18.35
C ASP A 31 1.61 -0.95 -17.29
N ARG A 32 2.65 -0.10 -17.28
CA ARG A 32 2.80 1.05 -16.36
C ARG A 32 2.80 2.40 -17.06
N ALA A 33 2.84 2.43 -18.39
CA ALA A 33 2.93 3.66 -19.19
C ALA A 33 1.58 4.38 -19.31
N MET A 34 1.04 4.84 -18.19
CA MET A 34 -0.21 5.62 -18.10
C MET A 34 0.08 7.12 -17.86
N GLY A 35 -0.89 7.99 -18.18
CA GLY A 35 -0.81 9.43 -17.92
C GLY A 35 0.51 10.07 -18.37
N ALA A 36 1.17 10.80 -17.47
CA ALA A 36 2.45 11.49 -17.71
C ALA A 36 3.65 10.57 -18.01
N ALA A 37 3.51 9.25 -17.85
CA ALA A 37 4.54 8.26 -18.21
C ALA A 37 4.35 7.69 -19.63
N ARG A 38 3.17 7.89 -20.26
CA ARG A 38 2.84 7.35 -21.59
C ARG A 38 3.86 7.73 -22.68
N PRO A 39 4.35 8.99 -22.78
CA PRO A 39 5.33 9.35 -23.79
C PRO A 39 6.68 8.63 -23.66
N LEU A 40 7.06 8.18 -22.45
CA LEU A 40 8.32 7.47 -22.25
C LEU A 40 8.31 6.09 -22.93
N TYR A 41 7.14 5.48 -23.07
CA TYR A 41 6.98 4.17 -23.73
C TYR A 41 6.66 4.30 -25.23
N TYR A 42 5.63 5.08 -25.56
CA TYR A 42 5.11 5.20 -26.93
C TYR A 42 5.82 6.29 -27.75
N GLY A 43 6.44 7.25 -27.08
CA GLY A 43 6.98 8.46 -27.67
C GLY A 43 5.95 9.58 -27.77
N ASP A 44 6.44 10.77 -28.04
CA ASP A 44 5.69 11.95 -28.47
C ASP A 44 6.56 12.79 -29.43
N HIS A 45 6.21 14.06 -29.64
CA HIS A 45 6.97 14.97 -30.49
C HIS A 45 8.35 15.36 -29.94
N ARG A 46 8.63 15.15 -28.64
CA ARG A 46 9.90 15.51 -27.97
C ARG A 46 10.71 14.31 -27.50
N VAL A 47 10.05 13.20 -27.21
CA VAL A 47 10.64 12.03 -26.57
C VAL A 47 10.42 10.82 -27.47
N LYS A 48 11.51 10.10 -27.74
CA LYS A 48 11.45 8.82 -28.43
C LYS A 48 11.07 7.73 -27.43
N GLY A 49 9.95 7.04 -27.69
CA GLY A 49 9.44 5.97 -26.83
C GLY A 49 10.33 4.72 -26.84
N MET A 50 10.33 3.98 -25.73
CA MET A 50 11.05 2.71 -25.58
C MET A 50 10.76 1.71 -26.71
N ALA A 51 9.51 1.57 -27.14
CA ALA A 51 9.14 0.63 -28.19
C ALA A 51 9.83 0.97 -29.52
N LYS A 52 9.76 2.25 -29.92
CA LYS A 52 10.42 2.76 -31.13
C LYS A 52 11.94 2.64 -31.06
N ILE A 53 12.56 2.97 -29.91
CA ILE A 53 14.00 2.78 -29.69
C ILE A 53 14.40 1.33 -29.92
N TRP A 54 13.62 0.39 -29.38
CA TRP A 54 13.91 -1.04 -29.51
C TRP A 54 13.74 -1.56 -30.93
N ASP A 55 12.67 -1.15 -31.62
CA ASP A 55 12.39 -1.61 -32.99
C ASP A 55 13.47 -1.14 -33.96
N GLU A 56 13.88 0.12 -33.87
CA GLU A 56 14.98 0.64 -34.69
C GLU A 56 16.31 -0.08 -34.41
N ALA A 57 16.62 -0.33 -33.13
CA ALA A 57 17.84 -1.05 -32.77
C ALA A 57 17.85 -2.50 -33.27
N LYS A 58 16.71 -3.19 -33.21
CA LYS A 58 16.55 -4.54 -33.79
C LYS A 58 16.73 -4.52 -35.30
N ASN A 59 16.16 -3.54 -35.99
CA ASN A 59 16.26 -3.44 -37.45
C ASN A 59 17.70 -3.16 -37.87
N ALA A 60 18.35 -2.16 -37.27
CA ALA A 60 19.75 -1.85 -37.53
C ALA A 60 20.66 -3.06 -37.24
N TYR A 61 20.41 -3.77 -36.14
CA TYR A 61 21.17 -4.99 -35.83
C TYR A 61 20.89 -6.14 -36.84
N ARG A 62 19.65 -6.31 -37.32
CA ARG A 62 19.33 -7.29 -38.38
C ARG A 62 20.02 -6.95 -39.69
N GLU A 63 20.07 -5.69 -40.08
CA GLU A 63 20.81 -5.24 -41.27
C GLU A 63 22.29 -5.62 -41.17
N THR A 64 22.92 -5.42 -40.00
CA THR A 64 24.32 -5.87 -39.82
C THR A 64 24.49 -7.39 -39.91
N LEU A 65 23.51 -8.16 -39.44
CA LEU A 65 23.51 -9.62 -39.55
C LEU A 65 23.31 -10.10 -41.00
N ASP A 66 22.43 -9.47 -41.74
CA ASP A 66 22.13 -9.86 -43.11
C ASP A 66 23.27 -9.46 -44.06
N LEU A 67 23.93 -8.32 -43.81
CA LEU A 67 25.19 -7.97 -44.46
C LEU A 67 26.31 -8.99 -44.17
N ASP A 68 26.48 -9.44 -42.92
CA ASP A 68 27.46 -10.48 -42.57
C ASP A 68 27.15 -11.82 -43.28
N LYS A 69 25.88 -12.23 -43.31
CA LYS A 69 25.46 -13.43 -44.06
C LYS A 69 25.73 -13.31 -45.55
N GLN A 70 25.38 -12.19 -46.17
CA GLN A 70 25.61 -11.94 -47.59
C GLN A 70 27.11 -12.02 -47.90
N ARG A 71 27.94 -11.41 -47.05
CA ARG A 71 29.41 -11.44 -47.20
C ARG A 71 30.01 -12.84 -47.09
N ARG A 72 29.43 -13.69 -46.24
CA ARG A 72 29.89 -15.09 -46.07
C ARG A 72 29.43 -16.02 -47.19
N SER A 73 28.47 -15.59 -48.02
CA SER A 73 28.02 -16.40 -49.14
C SER A 73 29.17 -16.64 -50.13
N ALA A 74 29.27 -17.87 -50.64
CA ALA A 74 30.35 -18.28 -51.53
C ALA A 74 30.39 -17.42 -52.82
N SER A 75 29.21 -17.08 -53.35
CA SER A 75 29.08 -16.23 -54.54
C SER A 75 29.61 -14.82 -54.31
N TYR A 76 29.35 -14.21 -53.14
CA TYR A 76 29.90 -12.91 -52.81
C TYR A 76 31.40 -12.97 -52.59
N ARG A 77 31.92 -14.02 -51.95
CA ARG A 77 33.37 -14.14 -51.72
C ARG A 77 34.19 -14.35 -52.99
N GLN A 78 33.60 -14.95 -54.03
CA GLN A 78 34.25 -15.14 -55.32
C GLN A 78 34.58 -13.83 -56.06
N SER A 79 33.94 -12.70 -55.69
CA SER A 79 34.21 -11.40 -56.32
C SER A 79 35.35 -10.59 -55.69
N PHE A 80 36.08 -11.15 -54.71
CA PHE A 80 37.14 -10.44 -53.99
C PHE A 80 38.46 -11.21 -54.04
N SER A 81 39.57 -10.49 -54.09
CA SER A 81 40.91 -11.09 -53.93
C SER A 81 41.12 -11.60 -52.49
N PRO A 82 42.09 -12.51 -52.25
CA PRO A 82 42.40 -12.98 -50.90
C PRO A 82 42.69 -11.85 -49.89
N ASP A 83 43.44 -10.82 -50.29
CA ASP A 83 43.75 -9.67 -49.43
C ASP A 83 42.50 -8.84 -49.11
N GLN A 84 41.60 -8.69 -50.09
CA GLN A 84 40.31 -8.02 -49.89
C GLN A 84 39.38 -8.83 -48.98
N LEU A 85 39.42 -10.16 -49.04
CA LEU A 85 38.67 -11.04 -48.15
C LEU A 85 39.21 -10.95 -46.72
N GLU A 86 40.52 -10.91 -46.53
CA GLU A 86 41.13 -10.72 -45.21
C GLU A 86 40.76 -9.36 -44.62
N GLU A 87 40.79 -8.30 -45.42
CA GLU A 87 40.36 -6.97 -45.00
C GLU A 87 38.85 -6.90 -44.71
N LEU A 88 38.02 -7.60 -45.50
CA LEU A 88 36.57 -7.69 -45.32
C LEU A 88 36.20 -8.45 -44.04
N ASP A 89 36.91 -9.55 -43.75
CA ASP A 89 36.75 -10.37 -42.55
C ASP A 89 37.22 -9.62 -41.28
N ARG A 90 38.22 -8.74 -41.41
CA ARG A 90 38.64 -7.83 -40.33
C ARG A 90 37.64 -6.68 -40.08
N LYS A 91 36.92 -6.22 -41.11
CA LYS A 91 36.17 -4.95 -41.05
C LYS A 91 34.76 -5.01 -40.47
N VAL A 92 34.05 -6.14 -40.43
CA VAL A 92 32.62 -6.11 -40.02
C VAL A 92 32.18 -7.38 -39.28
N LEU A 93 32.14 -7.30 -37.96
CA LEU A 93 31.33 -8.18 -37.12
C LEU A 93 29.96 -7.53 -36.88
N PRO A 94 28.86 -8.29 -36.75
CA PRO A 94 27.57 -7.73 -36.38
C PRO A 94 27.68 -6.95 -35.06
N ASP A 95 27.31 -5.67 -35.09
CA ASP A 95 27.61 -4.73 -34.01
C ASP A 95 26.56 -4.81 -32.88
N SER A 96 26.90 -5.54 -31.81
CA SER A 96 26.05 -5.62 -30.62
C SER A 96 25.94 -4.29 -29.87
N ARG A 97 26.80 -3.28 -30.12
CA ARG A 97 26.70 -1.95 -29.49
C ARG A 97 25.41 -1.23 -29.82
N LEU A 98 24.85 -1.46 -31.00
CA LEU A 98 23.56 -0.90 -31.39
C LEU A 98 22.46 -1.34 -30.41
N LEU A 99 22.51 -2.61 -30.00
CA LEU A 99 21.61 -3.17 -29.00
C LEU A 99 21.93 -2.63 -27.60
N LEU A 100 23.20 -2.58 -27.19
CA LEU A 100 23.60 -2.08 -25.86
C LEU A 100 23.29 -0.59 -25.67
N LYS A 101 23.45 0.23 -26.72
CA LYS A 101 23.07 1.65 -26.71
C LYS A 101 21.56 1.83 -26.57
N ALA A 102 20.78 1.00 -27.25
CA ALA A 102 19.33 1.00 -27.11
C ALA A 102 18.89 0.53 -25.73
N GLU A 103 19.52 -0.51 -25.20
CA GLU A 103 19.31 -1.05 -23.86
C GLU A 103 19.45 0.05 -22.80
N ASN A 104 20.57 0.78 -22.81
CA ASN A 104 20.82 1.85 -21.84
C ASN A 104 19.71 2.93 -21.85
N ASN A 105 19.23 3.31 -23.03
CA ASN A 105 18.14 4.27 -23.17
C ASN A 105 16.79 3.70 -22.68
N ILE A 106 16.50 2.44 -23.03
CA ILE A 106 15.28 1.76 -22.61
C ILE A 106 15.29 1.58 -21.09
N ARG A 107 16.39 1.15 -20.49
CA ARG A 107 16.57 1.04 -19.04
C ARG A 107 16.36 2.37 -18.34
N ARG A 108 16.95 3.45 -18.85
CA ARG A 108 16.75 4.81 -18.31
C ARG A 108 15.28 5.22 -18.34
N ASN A 109 14.59 4.99 -19.46
CA ASN A 109 13.17 5.28 -19.59
C ASN A 109 12.31 4.39 -18.68
N PHE A 110 12.67 3.11 -18.52
CA PHE A 110 12.00 2.20 -17.60
C PHE A 110 12.06 2.72 -16.16
N TYR A 111 13.24 3.09 -15.66
CA TYR A 111 13.37 3.70 -14.33
C TYR A 111 12.54 4.98 -14.19
N ARG A 112 12.51 5.83 -15.22
CA ARG A 112 11.67 7.04 -15.20
C ARG A 112 10.18 6.71 -15.12
N ILE A 113 9.71 5.68 -15.82
CA ILE A 113 8.32 5.20 -15.70
C ILE A 113 8.07 4.73 -14.27
N MET A 114 8.97 3.94 -13.68
CA MET A 114 8.82 3.46 -12.30
C MET A 114 8.76 4.61 -11.29
N LEU A 115 9.66 5.59 -11.40
CA LEU A 115 9.69 6.75 -10.49
C LEU A 115 8.44 7.62 -10.63
N LYS A 116 8.02 7.93 -11.87
CA LYS A 116 6.81 8.74 -12.14
C LYS A 116 5.56 8.05 -11.61
N THR A 117 5.42 6.75 -11.87
CA THR A 117 4.25 5.99 -11.42
C THR A 117 4.24 5.74 -9.91
N ALA A 118 5.37 5.94 -9.24
CA ALA A 118 5.50 5.86 -7.79
C ALA A 118 5.25 7.18 -7.06
N VAL A 119 5.11 8.32 -7.75
CA VAL A 119 4.88 9.63 -7.12
C VAL A 119 3.63 9.61 -6.24
N LYS A 120 2.53 9.03 -6.75
CA LYS A 120 1.28 8.84 -5.99
C LYS A 120 1.42 7.94 -4.77
N TYR A 121 2.52 7.20 -4.65
CA TYR A 121 2.85 6.37 -3.49
C TYR A 121 3.89 7.03 -2.56
N GLY A 122 4.07 8.35 -2.67
CA GLY A 122 4.98 9.11 -1.82
C GLY A 122 6.43 9.16 -2.31
N ASN A 123 6.74 8.66 -3.52
CA ASN A 123 8.08 8.81 -4.09
C ASN A 123 8.36 10.29 -4.42
N LYS A 124 9.43 10.84 -3.84
CA LYS A 124 9.92 12.20 -4.13
C LYS A 124 11.05 12.22 -5.17
N GLU A 125 11.61 11.07 -5.50
CA GLU A 125 12.81 10.99 -6.35
C GLU A 125 12.44 11.04 -7.84
N THR A 126 13.09 11.93 -8.59
CA THR A 126 12.85 12.12 -10.02
C THR A 126 13.84 11.37 -10.92
N LYS A 127 14.93 10.87 -10.35
CA LYS A 127 15.97 10.09 -11.04
C LYS A 127 16.51 8.96 -10.17
N ARG A 128 17.22 8.01 -10.79
CA ARG A 128 18.05 7.03 -10.09
C ARG A 128 19.20 7.79 -9.39
N VAL A 129 19.35 7.59 -8.09
CA VAL A 129 20.43 8.11 -7.24
C VAL A 129 21.26 6.92 -6.78
N LYS A 130 22.53 6.84 -7.19
CA LYS A 130 23.42 5.74 -6.79
C LYS A 130 24.02 6.00 -5.40
N ARG A 131 24.60 4.96 -4.80
CA ARG A 131 25.33 5.07 -3.53
C ARG A 131 26.45 6.11 -3.68
N GLY A 132 26.45 7.12 -2.82
CA GLY A 132 27.42 8.23 -2.83
C GLY A 132 27.00 9.46 -3.63
N GLU A 133 25.90 9.42 -4.40
CA GLU A 133 25.39 10.59 -5.15
C GLU A 133 24.46 11.49 -4.31
N GLY A 134 24.14 11.11 -3.07
CA GLY A 134 23.28 11.86 -2.16
C GLY A 134 22.38 10.97 -1.29
N PRO A 135 21.44 11.55 -0.53
CA PRO A 135 20.44 10.81 0.23
C PRO A 135 19.56 10.01 -0.73
N GLN A 136 19.40 8.72 -0.43
CA GLN A 136 18.61 7.79 -1.24
C GLN A 136 17.23 7.59 -0.62
N GLY A 137 16.19 7.74 -1.43
CA GLY A 137 14.84 7.35 -1.06
C GLY A 137 14.65 5.83 -1.08
N TYR A 138 13.47 5.42 -0.61
CA TYR A 138 13.12 4.02 -0.43
C TYR A 138 13.29 3.16 -1.70
N LEU A 139 12.88 3.66 -2.88
CA LEU A 139 13.02 2.91 -4.13
C LEU A 139 14.48 2.72 -4.53
N ASN A 140 15.29 3.77 -4.44
CA ASN A 140 16.69 3.71 -4.80
C ASN A 140 17.46 2.73 -3.89
N LEU A 141 17.16 2.72 -2.58
CA LEU A 141 17.70 1.73 -1.63
C LEU A 141 17.37 0.29 -2.02
N LEU A 142 16.11 0.01 -2.36
CA LEU A 142 15.70 -1.34 -2.79
C LEU A 142 16.30 -1.73 -4.14
N TRP A 143 16.46 -0.80 -5.07
CA TRP A 143 17.11 -1.08 -6.36
C TRP A 143 18.60 -1.35 -6.22
N ASP A 144 19.30 -0.64 -5.32
CA ASP A 144 20.71 -0.94 -5.02
C ASP A 144 20.85 -2.30 -4.38
N TYR A 145 19.97 -2.63 -3.43
CA TYR A 145 19.91 -3.95 -2.84
C TYR A 145 19.66 -5.05 -3.89
N ALA A 146 18.63 -4.91 -4.73
CA ALA A 146 18.32 -5.85 -5.80
C ALA A 146 19.50 -6.03 -6.77
N GLY A 147 20.15 -4.93 -7.16
CA GLY A 147 21.34 -4.95 -8.01
C GLY A 147 22.52 -5.71 -7.39
N SER A 148 22.75 -5.51 -6.08
CA SER A 148 23.77 -6.25 -5.32
C SER A 148 23.43 -7.74 -5.26
N ARG A 149 22.19 -8.10 -4.93
CA ARG A 149 21.75 -9.50 -4.82
C ARG A 149 21.85 -10.25 -6.15
N ILE A 150 21.46 -9.62 -7.27
CA ILE A 150 21.66 -10.19 -8.60
C ILE A 150 23.14 -10.50 -8.83
N ARG A 151 24.04 -9.54 -8.52
CA ARG A 151 25.49 -9.71 -8.69
C ARG A 151 26.01 -10.89 -7.88
N ASP A 152 25.68 -10.96 -6.59
CA ASP A 152 26.18 -11.99 -5.69
C ASP A 152 25.72 -13.38 -6.14
N VAL A 153 24.43 -13.53 -6.45
CA VAL A 153 23.84 -14.80 -6.85
C VAL A 153 24.35 -15.24 -8.23
N CYS A 154 24.46 -14.33 -9.19
CA CYS A 154 24.92 -14.69 -10.53
C CYS A 154 26.40 -15.07 -10.52
N LYS A 155 27.25 -14.34 -9.78
CA LYS A 155 28.67 -14.70 -9.59
C LYS A 155 28.86 -16.08 -8.96
N ALA A 156 28.03 -16.41 -7.96
CA ALA A 156 28.14 -17.69 -7.27
C ALA A 156 27.63 -18.88 -8.11
N ARG A 157 26.69 -18.66 -9.03
CA ARG A 157 25.95 -19.73 -9.73
C ARG A 157 26.35 -19.93 -11.19
N TYR A 158 26.75 -18.87 -11.90
CA TYR A 158 26.98 -18.88 -13.34
C TYR A 158 28.44 -18.54 -13.63
N PHE A 159 29.19 -19.50 -14.17
CA PHE A 159 30.63 -19.38 -14.43
C PHE A 159 30.91 -19.21 -15.93
N PHE A 160 31.11 -17.98 -16.36
CA PHE A 160 31.50 -17.72 -17.74
C PHE A 160 33.01 -17.90 -17.94
N PRO A 161 33.47 -18.31 -19.13
CA PRO A 161 34.90 -18.33 -19.42
C PRO A 161 35.44 -16.90 -19.44
N PRO A 162 36.74 -16.66 -19.20
CA PRO A 162 37.31 -15.32 -19.27
C PRO A 162 36.98 -14.65 -20.62
N PRO A 163 36.49 -13.40 -20.63
CA PRO A 163 36.24 -12.70 -21.88
C PRO A 163 37.57 -12.35 -22.58
N THR A 164 37.51 -12.10 -23.87
CA THR A 164 38.67 -11.75 -24.71
C THR A 164 38.57 -10.31 -25.20
N GLU A 165 39.71 -9.68 -25.46
CA GLU A 165 39.74 -8.41 -26.19
C GLU A 165 39.26 -8.63 -27.63
N LEU A 166 38.33 -7.78 -28.07
CA LEU A 166 37.74 -7.78 -29.39
C LEU A 166 38.08 -6.47 -30.08
N LYS A 167 38.65 -6.57 -31.28
CA LYS A 167 38.79 -5.43 -32.20
C LYS A 167 37.52 -5.29 -33.01
N LEU A 168 36.99 -4.07 -33.05
CA LEU A 168 35.69 -3.78 -33.65
C LEU A 168 35.85 -3.13 -35.02
N ALA A 169 34.75 -3.08 -35.76
CA ALA A 169 34.70 -2.58 -37.14
C ALA A 169 35.19 -1.13 -37.29
N ASP A 170 34.99 -0.32 -36.25
CA ASP A 170 35.42 1.09 -36.19
C ASP A 170 36.86 1.26 -35.66
N GLY A 171 37.59 0.15 -35.45
CA GLY A 171 38.95 0.14 -34.93
C GLY A 171 39.05 0.27 -33.40
N SER A 172 37.94 0.44 -32.70
CA SER A 172 37.95 0.49 -31.24
C SER A 172 38.04 -0.91 -30.62
N GLU A 173 38.55 -0.97 -29.40
CA GLU A 173 38.72 -2.20 -28.64
C GLU A 173 37.62 -2.33 -27.58
N GLY A 174 37.20 -3.55 -27.29
CA GLY A 174 36.23 -3.84 -26.24
C GLY A 174 36.38 -5.26 -25.71
N VAL A 175 35.91 -5.51 -24.49
CA VAL A 175 36.00 -6.83 -23.85
C VAL A 175 34.70 -7.61 -24.09
N GLY A 176 34.80 -8.85 -24.56
CA GLY A 176 33.61 -9.62 -24.93
C GLY A 176 33.87 -11.07 -25.31
N TYR A 177 32.87 -11.69 -25.92
CA TYR A 177 32.96 -13.03 -26.47
C TYR A 177 32.86 -12.99 -28.00
N PRO A 178 33.81 -13.62 -28.72
CA PRO A 178 33.86 -13.55 -30.17
C PRO A 178 32.67 -14.29 -30.81
N ALA A 179 32.43 -13.95 -32.07
CA ALA A 179 31.49 -14.64 -32.93
C ALA A 179 31.93 -16.10 -33.16
N LEU A 180 31.07 -17.07 -32.83
CA LEU A 180 31.29 -18.49 -33.15
C LEU A 180 30.15 -19.02 -34.04
N GLY A 181 30.52 -19.62 -35.17
CA GLY A 181 29.59 -20.38 -36.02
C GLY A 181 28.35 -19.60 -36.48
N GLY A 182 28.53 -18.42 -37.08
CA GLY A 182 27.40 -17.62 -37.59
C GLY A 182 26.75 -16.68 -36.58
N GLN A 183 27.18 -16.68 -35.32
CA GLN A 183 26.61 -15.83 -34.27
C GLN A 183 27.38 -14.52 -34.15
N SER A 184 26.75 -13.46 -33.64
CA SER A 184 27.44 -12.20 -33.36
C SER A 184 28.36 -12.31 -32.16
N ALA A 185 29.39 -11.47 -32.16
CA ALA A 185 30.14 -11.18 -30.96
C ALA A 185 29.25 -10.45 -29.94
N TYR A 186 29.49 -10.68 -28.66
CA TYR A 186 28.80 -9.99 -27.57
C TYR A 186 29.82 -9.18 -26.77
N LEU A 187 29.64 -7.86 -26.72
CA LEU A 187 30.44 -6.96 -25.89
C LEU A 187 29.82 -6.89 -24.50
N LEU A 188 30.66 -6.93 -23.46
CA LEU A 188 30.21 -6.80 -22.09
C LEU A 188 29.86 -5.35 -21.77
N ASN A 189 28.74 -5.14 -21.06
CA ASN A 189 28.39 -3.83 -20.49
C ASN A 189 29.14 -3.57 -19.17
N HIS A 190 29.38 -4.62 -18.38
CA HIS A 190 30.14 -4.53 -17.14
C HIS A 190 31.52 -5.14 -17.34
N ASP A 191 32.55 -4.29 -17.23
CA ASP A 191 33.94 -4.70 -17.41
C ASP A 191 34.25 -5.94 -16.57
N ASN A 192 34.62 -7.03 -17.26
CA ASN A 192 35.02 -8.31 -16.68
C ASN A 192 33.94 -9.03 -15.84
N LEU A 193 32.65 -8.66 -15.94
CA LEU A 193 31.56 -9.27 -15.18
C LEU A 193 30.41 -9.75 -16.07
N PRO A 194 30.63 -10.78 -16.91
CA PRO A 194 29.59 -11.37 -17.76
C PRO A 194 28.40 -11.92 -16.96
N GLU A 195 28.59 -12.32 -15.71
CA GLU A 195 27.53 -12.78 -14.82
C GLU A 195 26.53 -11.67 -14.51
N LEU A 196 27.00 -10.42 -14.45
CA LEU A 196 26.13 -9.29 -14.18
C LEU A 196 25.29 -8.94 -15.42
N ASP A 197 25.92 -8.90 -16.60
CA ASP A 197 25.21 -8.79 -17.89
C ASP A 197 24.15 -9.88 -18.05
N PHE A 198 24.46 -11.11 -17.65
CA PHE A 198 23.53 -12.21 -17.67
C PHE A 198 22.35 -12.01 -16.72
N GLY A 199 22.64 -11.57 -15.48
CA GLY A 199 21.64 -11.26 -14.45
C GLY A 199 20.69 -10.10 -14.82
N ASP A 200 21.07 -9.24 -15.76
CA ASP A 200 20.22 -8.15 -16.27
C ASP A 200 18.90 -8.67 -16.87
N MET A 201 18.86 -9.94 -17.29
CA MET A 201 17.64 -10.59 -17.78
C MET A 201 16.46 -10.48 -16.79
N ILE A 202 16.72 -10.56 -15.48
CA ILE A 202 15.67 -10.59 -14.44
C ILE A 202 15.54 -9.27 -13.67
N ARG A 203 16.36 -8.26 -13.97
CA ARG A 203 16.44 -7.02 -13.19
C ARG A 203 15.12 -6.24 -13.19
N SER A 204 14.42 -6.18 -14.32
CA SER A 204 13.20 -5.38 -14.45
C SER A 204 12.06 -5.86 -13.55
N HIS A 205 11.94 -7.16 -13.31
CA HIS A 205 11.00 -7.73 -12.34
C HIS A 205 11.31 -7.32 -10.91
N LEU A 206 12.58 -7.33 -10.49
CA LEU A 206 12.97 -6.89 -9.14
C LEU A 206 12.76 -5.37 -8.95
N VAL A 207 12.99 -4.58 -10.00
CA VAL A 207 12.75 -3.13 -10.01
C VAL A 207 11.26 -2.82 -9.86
N GLU A 208 10.39 -3.54 -10.58
CA GLU A 208 8.94 -3.42 -10.44
C GLU A 208 8.47 -3.92 -9.06
N LEU A 209 9.04 -5.00 -8.52
CA LEU A 209 8.74 -5.46 -7.16
C LEU A 209 9.04 -4.39 -6.12
N ALA A 210 10.19 -3.71 -6.20
CA ALA A 210 10.51 -2.60 -5.29
C ALA A 210 9.46 -1.47 -5.35
N ARG A 211 8.94 -1.17 -6.55
CA ARG A 211 7.82 -0.23 -6.73
C ARG A 211 6.54 -0.72 -6.06
N GLN A 212 6.26 -2.01 -6.13
CA GLN A 212 5.11 -2.63 -5.45
C GLN A 212 5.28 -2.62 -3.93
N CYS A 213 6.49 -2.86 -3.41
CA CYS A 213 6.78 -2.73 -1.98
C CYS A 213 6.48 -1.31 -1.48
N MET A 214 6.83 -0.28 -2.25
CA MET A 214 6.44 1.10 -1.93
C MET A 214 4.92 1.31 -2.00
N LYS A 215 4.25 0.79 -3.05
CA LYS A 215 2.79 0.87 -3.20
C LYS A 215 2.06 0.35 -1.96
N TYR A 216 2.55 -0.73 -1.35
CA TYR A 216 1.95 -1.35 -0.17
C TYR A 216 2.66 -0.98 1.15
N ASN A 217 3.51 0.05 1.14
CA ASN A 217 4.28 0.52 2.29
C ASN A 217 5.00 -0.60 3.09
N VAL A 218 5.59 -1.55 2.37
CA VAL A 218 6.30 -2.67 2.99
C VAL A 218 7.55 -2.11 3.69
N PRO A 219 7.79 -2.35 4.98
CA PRO A 219 9.00 -1.86 5.63
C PRO A 219 10.25 -2.42 4.94
N LEU A 220 11.37 -1.68 5.01
CA LEU A 220 12.57 -1.97 4.21
C LEU A 220 13.10 -3.41 4.44
N ARG A 221 13.08 -3.89 5.69
CA ARG A 221 13.56 -5.24 6.06
C ARG A 221 12.72 -6.37 5.41
N PRO A 222 11.38 -6.41 5.55
CA PRO A 222 10.54 -7.32 4.79
C PRO A 222 10.65 -7.18 3.26
N ALA A 223 10.75 -5.94 2.74
CA ALA A 223 10.87 -5.72 1.30
C ALA A 223 12.11 -6.40 0.69
N LYS A 224 13.24 -6.37 1.41
CA LYS A 224 14.46 -7.11 1.04
C LYS A 224 14.22 -8.63 0.95
N ARG A 225 13.46 -9.20 1.89
CA ARG A 225 13.09 -10.63 1.88
C ARG A 225 12.24 -10.99 0.66
N TYR A 226 11.30 -10.13 0.26
CA TYR A 226 10.51 -10.36 -0.95
C TYR A 226 11.36 -10.28 -2.22
N ILE A 227 12.34 -9.38 -2.27
CA ILE A 227 13.30 -9.31 -3.38
C ILE A 227 14.12 -10.61 -3.48
N ASP A 228 14.65 -11.11 -2.37
CA ASP A 228 15.37 -12.40 -2.35
C ASP A 228 14.44 -13.56 -2.77
N GLN A 229 13.19 -13.56 -2.32
CA GLN A 229 12.20 -14.57 -2.68
C GLN A 229 11.92 -14.55 -4.19
N LEU A 230 11.65 -13.38 -4.77
CA LEU A 230 11.41 -13.26 -6.21
C LEU A 230 12.67 -13.62 -7.00
N LEU A 231 13.85 -13.17 -6.57
CA LEU A 231 15.12 -13.53 -7.20
C LEU A 231 15.27 -15.06 -7.30
N ASN A 232 15.04 -15.79 -6.20
CA ASN A 232 15.10 -17.25 -6.18
C ASN A 232 14.09 -17.91 -7.12
N ARG A 233 12.86 -17.37 -7.21
CA ARG A 233 11.82 -17.83 -8.15
C ARG A 233 12.18 -17.58 -9.61
N LEU A 234 13.02 -16.58 -9.89
CA LEU A 234 13.45 -16.24 -11.24
C LEU A 234 14.71 -17.01 -11.71
N LEU A 235 15.49 -17.59 -10.79
CA LEU A 235 16.70 -18.37 -11.13
C LEU A 235 16.46 -19.53 -12.11
N PRO A 236 15.36 -20.32 -12.02
CA PRO A 236 15.08 -21.38 -13.00
C PRO A 236 15.01 -20.88 -14.45
N PHE A 237 14.62 -19.62 -14.70
CA PHE A 237 14.61 -19.07 -16.06
C PHE A 237 16.01 -18.71 -16.56
N LEU A 238 16.89 -18.26 -15.66
CA LEU A 238 18.32 -18.06 -15.96
C LEU A 238 18.99 -19.41 -16.24
N ASP A 239 18.74 -20.44 -15.42
CA ASP A 239 19.27 -21.79 -15.62
C ASP A 239 18.89 -22.35 -17.02
N TYR A 240 17.67 -22.07 -17.48
CA TYR A 240 17.21 -22.44 -18.83
C TYR A 240 18.00 -21.79 -19.94
N VAL A 241 18.35 -20.51 -19.80
CA VAL A 241 19.16 -19.82 -20.81
C VAL A 241 20.62 -20.28 -20.72
N TYR A 242 21.17 -20.35 -19.50
CA TYR A 242 22.57 -20.70 -19.25
C TYR A 242 22.91 -22.12 -19.70
N SER A 243 22.04 -23.09 -19.37
CA SER A 243 22.22 -24.50 -19.75
C SER A 243 21.98 -24.79 -21.23
N GLY A 244 21.61 -23.78 -22.02
CA GLY A 244 21.23 -23.95 -23.41
C GLY A 244 19.96 -24.78 -23.58
N ARG A 245 18.95 -24.54 -22.72
CA ARG A 245 17.62 -25.19 -22.69
C ARG A 245 17.60 -26.62 -22.14
N LYS A 246 18.63 -27.05 -21.40
CA LYS A 246 18.73 -28.41 -20.86
C LYS A 246 18.09 -28.57 -19.47
N SER A 247 18.03 -27.51 -18.68
CA SER A 247 17.51 -27.52 -17.31
C SER A 247 16.84 -26.18 -17.00
N GLY A 248 15.91 -26.13 -16.04
CA GLY A 248 15.20 -24.89 -15.65
C GLY A 248 13.86 -24.68 -16.36
N ARG A 249 13.33 -23.47 -16.27
CA ARG A 249 12.00 -23.09 -16.79
C ARG A 249 12.09 -22.23 -18.05
N SER A 250 11.26 -22.52 -19.04
CA SER A 250 11.17 -21.74 -20.27
C SER A 250 10.22 -20.54 -20.11
N ASN A 251 9.88 -19.82 -21.19
CA ASN A 251 8.83 -18.77 -21.18
C ASN A 251 8.97 -17.60 -20.17
N PHE A 252 10.19 -17.23 -19.79
CA PHE A 252 10.49 -16.15 -18.84
C PHE A 252 9.61 -14.88 -18.90
N VAL A 253 9.30 -14.35 -20.08
CA VAL A 253 8.55 -13.08 -20.18
C VAL A 253 7.16 -13.21 -19.56
N ARG A 254 6.46 -14.31 -19.82
CA ARG A 254 5.12 -14.56 -19.27
C ARG A 254 5.22 -15.10 -17.85
N GLU A 255 5.90 -16.23 -17.67
CA GLU A 255 5.95 -16.92 -16.39
C GLU A 255 6.74 -16.16 -15.32
N GLY A 256 7.78 -15.40 -15.68
CA GLY A 256 8.47 -14.52 -14.74
C GLY A 256 7.59 -13.36 -14.25
N THR A 257 6.63 -12.92 -15.08
CA THR A 257 5.62 -11.94 -14.68
C THR A 257 4.56 -12.56 -13.78
N GLU A 258 4.22 -13.83 -13.98
CA GLU A 258 3.37 -14.61 -13.06
C GLU A 258 4.06 -14.76 -11.69
N GLU A 259 5.34 -15.14 -11.64
CA GLU A 259 6.10 -15.21 -10.38
C GLU A 259 6.15 -13.87 -9.63
N LEU A 260 6.28 -12.76 -10.37
CA LEU A 260 6.18 -11.42 -9.79
C LEU A 260 4.79 -11.16 -9.21
N ARG A 261 3.71 -11.50 -9.92
CA ARG A 261 2.34 -11.33 -9.43
C ARG A 261 2.10 -12.12 -8.16
N ASP A 262 2.52 -13.37 -8.10
CA ASP A 262 2.35 -14.21 -6.90
C ASP A 262 3.00 -13.60 -5.65
N VAL A 263 4.20 -13.02 -5.79
CA VAL A 263 4.88 -12.33 -4.69
C VAL A 263 4.14 -11.03 -4.32
N VAL A 264 3.67 -10.29 -5.32
CA VAL A 264 2.88 -9.06 -5.12
C VAL A 264 1.53 -9.34 -4.45
N ASP A 265 0.86 -10.44 -4.77
CA ASP A 265 -0.41 -10.82 -4.17
C ASP A 265 -0.22 -11.17 -2.69
N ARG A 266 0.87 -11.87 -2.34
CA ARG A 266 1.25 -12.08 -0.93
C ARG A 266 1.53 -10.78 -0.20
N ILE A 267 2.24 -9.86 -0.84
CA ILE A 267 2.44 -8.52 -0.29
C ILE A 267 1.09 -7.82 -0.10
N SER A 268 0.17 -7.93 -1.06
CA SER A 268 -1.16 -7.31 -0.96
C SER A 268 -2.03 -7.94 0.12
N ILE A 269 -1.90 -9.24 0.40
CA ILE A 269 -2.62 -9.88 1.49
C ILE A 269 -2.09 -9.40 2.84
N LEU A 270 -0.76 -9.38 3.00
CA LEU A 270 -0.11 -9.06 4.28
C LEU A 270 -0.04 -7.55 4.56
N TYR A 271 0.19 -6.77 3.53
CA TYR A 271 0.43 -5.32 3.57
C TYR A 271 -0.58 -4.51 2.77
N GLY A 272 -1.41 -5.12 1.91
CA GLY A 272 -2.48 -4.38 1.24
C GLY A 272 -3.66 -4.08 2.16
N MET A 273 -3.91 -4.90 3.18
CA MET A 273 -4.79 -4.55 4.31
C MET A 273 -4.10 -3.62 5.32
N ARG A 274 -2.76 -3.62 5.33
CA ARG A 274 -1.92 -2.75 6.14
C ARG A 274 -1.17 -1.76 5.26
N ASN A 275 -1.88 -1.02 4.39
CA ASN A 275 -1.27 0.15 3.76
C ASN A 275 -0.85 1.09 4.89
N GLY A 276 0.33 0.91 5.48
CA GLY A 276 0.90 1.72 6.55
C GLY A 276 -0.02 2.24 7.65
N ARG A 277 -0.96 1.47 8.21
CA ARG A 277 -1.66 1.92 9.43
C ARG A 277 -0.60 2.09 10.53
N ALA A 278 -0.07 3.30 10.69
CA ALA A 278 0.19 3.77 12.03
C ALA A 278 -1.14 3.65 12.79
N PRO A 279 -1.12 3.36 14.10
CA PRO A 279 -2.32 3.47 14.90
C PRO A 279 -3.05 4.76 14.49
N SER A 280 -4.35 4.66 14.18
CA SER A 280 -5.16 5.86 14.05
C SER A 280 -4.92 6.74 15.28
N ILE A 281 -5.08 8.06 15.17
CA ILE A 281 -4.97 8.91 16.37
C ILE A 281 -5.90 8.39 17.47
N THR A 282 -7.03 7.77 17.13
CA THR A 282 -7.90 7.00 18.03
C THR A 282 -7.18 5.93 18.84
N SER A 283 -6.37 5.09 18.19
CA SER A 283 -5.62 4.03 18.88
C SER A 283 -4.40 4.57 19.63
N MET A 284 -3.90 5.77 19.31
CA MET A 284 -2.93 6.46 20.18
C MET A 284 -3.62 7.07 21.41
N VAL A 285 -4.80 7.67 21.25
CA VAL A 285 -5.58 8.26 22.35
C VAL A 285 -6.08 7.19 23.33
N ALA A 286 -6.49 6.02 22.83
CA ALA A 286 -6.87 4.89 23.69
C ALA A 286 -5.67 4.43 24.56
N VAL A 287 -4.48 4.30 23.96
CA VAL A 287 -3.26 3.89 24.67
C VAL A 287 -2.81 4.94 25.68
N ASP A 288 -2.86 6.24 25.35
CA ASP A 288 -2.51 7.31 26.30
C ASP A 288 -3.48 7.40 27.49
N THR A 289 -4.72 6.90 27.34
CA THR A 289 -5.70 6.86 28.44
C THR A 289 -5.42 5.69 29.39
N GLU A 290 -5.01 4.53 28.84
CA GLU A 290 -4.63 3.35 29.64
C GLU A 290 -3.30 3.53 30.40
N VAL A 291 -2.30 4.18 29.81
CA VAL A 291 -0.95 4.35 30.41
C VAL A 291 -0.95 5.30 31.62
N THR A 292 -1.88 6.26 31.70
CA THR A 292 -2.02 7.12 32.89
C THR A 292 -2.56 6.39 34.14
N LEU A 293 -3.10 5.18 34.01
CA LEU A 293 -3.72 4.43 35.12
C LEU A 293 -2.88 3.24 35.59
N SER A 294 -1.93 2.75 34.79
CA SER A 294 -1.07 1.59 35.15
C SER A 294 0.30 1.94 35.70
N ASP A 295 0.82 3.15 35.46
CA ASP A 295 2.25 3.46 35.65
C ASP A 295 2.60 4.11 37.00
N ALA A 296 1.77 3.92 38.03
CA ALA A 296 2.10 4.39 39.37
C ALA A 296 3.15 3.51 40.10
N ASP A 297 3.41 2.26 39.68
CA ASP A 297 4.24 1.33 40.48
C ASP A 297 5.18 0.36 39.70
N ALA A 298 5.40 0.52 38.40
CA ALA A 298 6.30 -0.39 37.66
C ALA A 298 7.74 0.17 37.55
N PRO A 299 8.78 -0.53 38.07
CA PRO A 299 10.17 -0.10 37.92
C PRO A 299 10.65 -0.22 36.47
N VAL A 300 11.34 0.83 36.02
CA VAL A 300 12.00 0.93 34.70
C VAL A 300 13.01 -0.20 34.52
N VAL A 301 12.73 -1.13 33.60
CA VAL A 301 13.67 -2.18 33.20
C VAL A 301 14.48 -1.69 31.99
N GLU A 302 15.79 -1.58 32.20
CA GLU A 302 16.82 -1.30 31.19
C GLU A 302 16.84 -2.35 30.05
N GLU A 303 17.25 -1.88 28.88
CA GLU A 303 17.37 -2.63 27.62
C GLU A 303 18.14 -3.96 27.76
N TYR A 304 17.59 -5.05 27.20
CA TYR A 304 18.32 -6.31 27.00
C TYR A 304 18.88 -6.45 25.57
N PRO A 305 20.11 -6.95 25.40
CA PRO A 305 20.66 -7.33 24.11
C PRO A 305 20.21 -8.75 23.68
N ASP A 306 20.25 -8.97 22.35
CA ASP A 306 20.04 -10.25 21.65
C ASP A 306 20.77 -11.43 22.32
N ASP A 307 20.04 -12.39 22.88
CA ASP A 307 20.40 -13.81 22.71
C ASP A 307 19.21 -14.76 22.95
N LEU A 308 19.19 -15.83 22.15
CA LEU A 308 18.13 -16.84 22.09
C LEU A 308 18.34 -17.94 23.14
N THR A 309 17.46 -18.01 24.13
CA THR A 309 17.25 -19.24 24.92
C THR A 309 15.80 -19.35 25.38
N GLU A 310 15.14 -20.44 25.01
CA GLU A 310 13.79 -20.80 25.44
C GLU A 310 13.76 -21.13 26.95
N PRO A 311 12.85 -20.55 27.76
CA PRO A 311 12.66 -20.97 29.14
C PRO A 311 11.64 -22.12 29.24
N GLN A 312 12.02 -23.17 29.96
CA GLN A 312 11.13 -24.23 30.42
C GLN A 312 10.38 -23.76 31.67
N PHE A 313 9.05 -23.91 31.68
CA PHE A 313 8.21 -23.67 32.84
C PHE A 313 7.97 -24.97 33.61
N GLU A 314 8.35 -24.99 34.89
CA GLU A 314 7.94 -26.00 35.87
C GLU A 314 6.61 -25.58 36.50
N HIS A 315 5.61 -26.47 36.44
CA HIS A 315 4.35 -26.33 37.15
C HIS A 315 4.48 -26.84 38.59
N THR A 316 4.10 -26.01 39.57
CA THR A 316 3.80 -26.45 40.94
C THR A 316 2.29 -26.40 41.18
N PRO A 317 1.62 -27.48 41.64
CA PRO A 317 0.20 -27.43 41.96
C PRO A 317 -0.02 -27.01 43.42
N GLN A 318 -0.92 -26.06 43.64
CA GLN A 318 -1.47 -25.76 44.95
C GLN A 318 -2.87 -26.38 45.08
N THR A 319 -3.09 -27.06 46.20
CA THR A 319 -4.34 -27.65 46.68
C THR A 319 -5.25 -26.59 47.31
N PRO A 320 -6.59 -26.69 47.19
CA PRO A 320 -7.51 -25.85 47.95
C PRO A 320 -8.00 -26.54 49.22
N GLU A 321 -8.00 -25.80 50.33
CA GLU A 321 -8.73 -26.16 51.56
C GLU A 321 -10.12 -25.49 51.55
N GLU A 322 -11.12 -26.30 51.87
CA GLU A 322 -12.52 -25.92 52.06
C GLU A 322 -12.74 -25.23 53.41
N SER A 323 -13.66 -24.26 53.48
CA SER A 323 -14.46 -24.08 54.70
C SER A 323 -15.86 -23.57 54.39
N ILE A 324 -16.83 -24.26 54.99
CA ILE A 324 -18.28 -24.09 54.89
C ILE A 324 -18.72 -23.19 56.05
N ILE A 325 -19.44 -22.11 55.78
CA ILE A 325 -20.31 -21.45 56.75
C ILE A 325 -21.62 -21.09 56.05
N ALA A 326 -22.73 -21.59 56.60
CA ALA A 326 -24.10 -21.24 56.22
C ALA A 326 -24.62 -20.14 57.15
N SER A 327 -25.24 -19.08 56.60
CA SER A 327 -26.01 -18.12 57.38
C SER A 327 -27.08 -17.40 56.55
N ASP A 328 -28.32 -17.53 57.03
CA ASP A 328 -29.47 -16.60 56.98
C ASP A 328 -29.82 -15.79 55.72
N THR A 329 -30.82 -16.31 55.01
CA THR A 329 -31.37 -15.90 53.71
C THR A 329 -32.44 -14.79 53.79
N SER A 330 -32.20 -13.70 54.51
CA SER A 330 -33.15 -12.55 54.47
C SER A 330 -32.55 -11.15 54.54
N VAL A 331 -31.21 -11.04 54.55
CA VAL A 331 -30.46 -9.77 54.41
C VAL A 331 -29.59 -9.76 53.14
N GLU A 332 -29.49 -10.89 52.44
CA GLU A 332 -28.66 -11.04 51.22
C GLU A 332 -29.31 -10.40 49.98
N GLU A 333 -30.65 -10.33 49.89
CA GLU A 333 -31.33 -9.77 48.70
C GLU A 333 -31.04 -8.26 48.51
N ASP A 334 -30.99 -7.48 49.59
CA ASP A 334 -30.66 -6.04 49.52
C ASP A 334 -29.16 -5.79 49.27
N PHE A 335 -28.28 -6.73 49.66
CA PHE A 335 -26.83 -6.61 49.47
C PHE A 335 -26.38 -7.07 48.07
N GLU A 336 -27.04 -8.08 47.50
CA GLU A 336 -26.81 -8.50 46.11
C GLU A 336 -27.34 -7.50 45.09
N GLN A 337 -28.50 -6.87 45.32
CA GLN A 337 -28.99 -5.80 44.44
C GLN A 337 -28.04 -4.59 44.37
N SER A 338 -27.42 -4.23 45.49
CA SER A 338 -26.40 -3.17 45.58
C SER A 338 -25.14 -3.51 44.76
N LYS A 339 -24.65 -4.75 44.87
CA LYS A 339 -23.49 -5.22 44.08
C LYS A 339 -23.77 -5.27 42.58
N ASN A 340 -24.93 -5.76 42.17
CA ASN A 340 -25.30 -5.85 40.76
C ASN A 340 -25.42 -4.46 40.13
N GLN A 341 -25.91 -3.46 40.88
CA GLN A 341 -25.94 -2.06 40.41
C GLN A 341 -24.54 -1.47 40.23
N ASP A 342 -23.63 -1.69 41.17
CA ASP A 342 -22.24 -1.21 41.07
C ASP A 342 -21.46 -1.90 39.94
N PHE A 343 -21.68 -3.21 39.73
CA PHE A 343 -21.09 -3.95 38.61
C PHE A 343 -21.57 -3.40 37.28
N PHE A 344 -22.89 -3.24 37.09
CA PHE A 344 -23.44 -2.70 35.85
C PHE A 344 -22.99 -1.27 35.59
N ALA A 345 -22.98 -0.40 36.62
CA ALA A 345 -22.49 0.96 36.46
C ALA A 345 -21.01 0.98 36.03
N THR A 346 -20.20 0.03 36.53
CA THR A 346 -18.80 -0.13 36.12
C THR A 346 -18.67 -0.68 34.70
N LEU A 347 -19.49 -1.66 34.33
CA LEU A 347 -19.48 -2.30 33.02
C LEU A 347 -19.97 -1.33 31.93
N VAL A 348 -21.05 -0.60 32.21
CA VAL A 348 -21.59 0.49 31.39
C VAL A 348 -20.59 1.63 31.32
N GLY A 349 -20.03 2.06 32.45
CA GLY A 349 -19.00 3.11 32.47
C GLY A 349 -17.78 2.75 31.61
N ARG A 350 -17.29 1.51 31.70
CA ARG A 350 -16.22 1.01 30.81
C ARG A 350 -16.64 0.97 29.36
N ALA A 351 -17.86 0.51 29.08
CA ALA A 351 -18.38 0.48 27.72
C ALA A 351 -18.51 1.91 27.14
N GLU A 352 -19.06 2.86 27.89
CA GLU A 352 -19.15 4.28 27.54
C GLU A 352 -17.77 4.91 27.34
N GLU A 353 -16.81 4.65 28.23
CA GLU A 353 -15.40 5.08 28.08
C GLU A 353 -14.76 4.53 26.80
N GLU A 354 -15.10 3.29 26.43
CA GLU A 354 -14.69 2.65 25.17
C GLU A 354 -15.52 3.14 23.95
N GLY A 355 -16.44 4.09 24.15
CA GLY A 355 -17.24 4.73 23.11
C GLY A 355 -18.49 3.94 22.69
N VAL A 356 -19.04 3.15 23.61
CA VAL A 356 -20.21 2.28 23.44
C VAL A 356 -21.47 2.93 24.04
N ASP A 357 -21.64 4.24 23.84
CA ASP A 357 -22.80 5.03 24.32
C ASP A 357 -24.16 4.60 23.70
N GLU A 358 -24.15 3.60 22.82
CA GLU A 358 -25.21 3.35 21.82
C GLU A 358 -25.98 2.06 22.06
N TRP A 359 -25.74 1.44 23.21
CA TRP A 359 -26.23 0.12 23.54
C TRP A 359 -27.32 0.17 24.59
N SER A 360 -27.95 1.34 24.83
CA SER A 360 -28.94 1.49 25.90
C SER A 360 -29.98 0.37 25.91
N ASP A 361 -30.57 0.04 24.76
CA ASP A 361 -31.59 -1.00 24.67
C ASP A 361 -31.01 -2.42 24.89
N ALA A 362 -29.78 -2.69 24.45
CA ALA A 362 -29.09 -3.97 24.66
C ALA A 362 -28.60 -4.12 26.11
N LEU A 363 -28.15 -3.02 26.72
CA LEU A 363 -27.76 -2.92 28.12
C LEU A 363 -28.98 -3.06 29.03
N ASP A 364 -30.11 -2.45 28.67
CA ASP A 364 -31.38 -2.62 29.37
C ASP A 364 -31.85 -4.07 29.30
N THR A 365 -31.71 -4.72 28.13
CA THR A 365 -32.03 -6.15 27.98
C THR A 365 -31.09 -7.02 28.81
N LEU A 366 -29.78 -6.80 28.75
CA LEU A 366 -28.80 -7.54 29.56
C LEU A 366 -29.04 -7.33 31.06
N LYS A 367 -29.38 -6.11 31.45
CA LYS A 367 -29.73 -5.77 32.83
C LYS A 367 -30.97 -6.52 33.28
N GLN A 368 -32.01 -6.54 32.46
CA GLN A 368 -33.19 -7.33 32.75
C GLN A 368 -32.87 -8.82 32.88
N LEU A 369 -32.06 -9.39 31.98
CA LEU A 369 -31.67 -10.81 32.04
C LEU A 369 -30.82 -11.13 33.29
N LEU A 370 -30.03 -10.17 33.77
CA LEU A 370 -29.28 -10.27 35.01
C LEU A 370 -30.19 -10.16 36.24
N ASP A 371 -31.09 -9.18 36.25
CA ASP A 371 -32.09 -8.98 37.30
C ASP A 371 -33.04 -10.19 37.42
N ASP A 372 -33.36 -10.84 36.29
CA ASP A 372 -34.16 -12.07 36.22
C ASP A 372 -33.37 -13.34 36.61
N GLY A 373 -32.06 -13.23 36.85
CA GLY A 373 -31.17 -14.36 37.19
C GLY A 373 -30.97 -15.36 36.05
N ILE A 374 -31.21 -14.93 34.80
CA ILE A 374 -31.02 -15.76 33.59
C ILE A 374 -29.55 -15.79 33.19
N LEU A 375 -28.84 -14.67 33.38
CA LEU A 375 -27.40 -14.53 33.15
C LEU A 375 -26.70 -14.19 34.46
N ASP A 376 -25.44 -14.58 34.58
CA ASP A 376 -24.54 -14.04 35.59
C ASP A 376 -23.66 -12.89 35.03
N GLU A 377 -22.92 -12.24 35.91
CA GLU A 377 -22.07 -11.10 35.57
C GLU A 377 -21.01 -11.46 34.50
N GLU A 378 -20.50 -12.69 34.54
CA GLU A 378 -19.48 -13.18 33.61
C GLU A 378 -20.08 -13.37 32.22
N ASP A 379 -21.27 -13.96 32.13
CA ASP A 379 -22.02 -14.13 30.89
C ASP A 379 -22.31 -12.77 30.22
N ALA A 380 -22.82 -11.79 30.97
CA ALA A 380 -23.12 -10.47 30.43
C ALA A 380 -21.86 -9.72 29.96
N ALA A 381 -20.77 -9.80 30.73
CA ALA A 381 -19.48 -9.23 30.33
C ALA A 381 -18.95 -9.90 29.06
N GLN A 382 -19.10 -11.23 28.94
CA GLN A 382 -18.69 -11.98 27.75
C GLN A 382 -19.51 -11.59 26.52
N ILE A 383 -20.84 -11.46 26.65
CA ILE A 383 -21.72 -11.04 25.55
C ILE A 383 -21.31 -9.64 25.06
N LEU A 384 -21.16 -8.68 25.97
CA LEU A 384 -20.75 -7.32 25.59
C LEU A 384 -19.40 -7.30 24.90
N LYS A 385 -18.42 -8.03 25.43
CA LYS A 385 -17.10 -8.13 24.83
C LYS A 385 -17.16 -8.70 23.41
N GLN A 386 -17.87 -9.80 23.20
CA GLN A 386 -18.02 -10.40 21.88
C GLN A 386 -18.69 -9.44 20.89
N ALA A 387 -19.69 -8.72 21.36
CA ALA A 387 -20.49 -7.84 20.54
C ALA A 387 -19.74 -6.53 20.22
N GLN A 388 -18.89 -6.04 21.13
CA GLN A 388 -17.90 -4.98 20.88
C GLN A 388 -16.83 -5.42 19.87
N GLU A 389 -16.25 -6.61 20.04
CA GLU A 389 -15.25 -7.17 19.11
C GLU A 389 -15.82 -7.30 17.70
N GLU A 390 -17.05 -7.81 17.58
CA GLU A 390 -17.74 -7.95 16.32
C GLU A 390 -18.08 -6.58 15.70
N SER A 391 -18.54 -5.62 16.50
CA SER A 391 -18.75 -4.24 16.05
C SER A 391 -17.46 -3.58 15.54
N ARG A 392 -16.33 -3.74 16.25
CA ARG A 392 -15.00 -3.26 15.82
C ARG A 392 -14.56 -3.91 14.51
N ARG A 393 -14.80 -5.21 14.36
CA ARG A 393 -14.50 -5.96 13.12
C ARG A 393 -15.31 -5.44 11.95
N ILE A 394 -16.62 -5.25 12.14
CA ILE A 394 -17.53 -4.72 11.13
C ILE A 394 -17.15 -3.29 10.76
N GLY A 395 -16.92 -2.41 11.74
CA GLY A 395 -16.49 -1.03 11.52
C GLY A 395 -15.19 -0.96 10.73
N SER A 396 -14.18 -1.76 11.10
CA SER A 396 -12.92 -1.85 10.35
C SER A 396 -13.13 -2.27 8.89
N ALA A 397 -13.96 -3.29 8.66
CA ALA A 397 -14.28 -3.75 7.31
C ALA A 397 -15.04 -2.70 6.49
N PHE A 398 -15.94 -1.95 7.14
CA PHE A 398 -16.70 -0.88 6.52
C PHE A 398 -15.79 0.28 6.11
N HIS A 399 -14.92 0.76 7.00
CA HIS A 399 -13.93 1.81 6.68
C HIS A 399 -13.03 1.38 5.52
N ASP A 400 -12.53 0.15 5.53
CA ASP A 400 -11.69 -0.39 4.44
C ASP A 400 -12.44 -0.48 3.11
N PHE A 401 -13.75 -0.67 3.13
CA PHE A 401 -14.56 -0.67 1.92
C PHE A 401 -14.81 0.74 1.40
N VAL A 402 -15.27 1.64 2.26
CA VAL A 402 -15.61 3.02 1.91
C VAL A 402 -14.37 3.78 1.43
N SER A 403 -13.25 3.63 2.14
CA SER A 403 -11.98 4.29 1.78
C SER A 403 -11.51 3.96 0.36
N LYS A 404 -11.80 2.76 -0.16
CA LYS A 404 -11.45 2.35 -1.54
C LYS A 404 -12.20 3.14 -2.63
N GLY A 405 -13.30 3.82 -2.28
CA GLY A 405 -14.01 4.71 -3.19
C GLY A 405 -13.26 6.02 -3.47
N PHE A 406 -12.33 6.40 -2.59
CA PHE A 406 -11.62 7.68 -2.64
C PHE A 406 -10.12 7.48 -2.85
N PRO A 407 -9.40 8.46 -3.42
CA PRO A 407 -7.95 8.46 -3.42
C PRO A 407 -7.39 8.40 -1.98
N SER A 408 -6.42 7.53 -1.73
CA SER A 408 -5.73 7.42 -0.42
C SER A 408 -4.24 7.73 -0.53
N PRO A 409 -3.85 9.01 -0.63
CA PRO A 409 -2.46 9.42 -0.79
C PRO A 409 -1.68 9.29 0.53
N PHE A 410 -0.43 8.85 0.43
CA PHE A 410 0.43 8.60 1.59
C PHE A 410 0.90 9.86 2.32
N VAL A 411 0.95 11.00 1.63
CA VAL A 411 1.47 12.25 2.18
C VAL A 411 0.62 13.40 1.70
N MET A 412 0.31 14.34 2.60
CA MET A 412 -0.47 15.53 2.28
C MET A 412 0.14 16.34 1.14
N SER A 413 1.47 16.44 1.07
CA SER A 413 2.16 17.14 -0.03
C SER A 413 1.77 16.64 -1.42
N ALA A 414 1.44 15.35 -1.59
CA ALA A 414 0.99 14.82 -2.87
C ALA A 414 -0.39 15.38 -3.25
N VAL A 415 -1.29 15.52 -2.28
CA VAL A 415 -2.62 16.13 -2.48
C VAL A 415 -2.47 17.60 -2.82
N VAL A 416 -1.74 18.34 -1.99
CA VAL A 416 -1.59 19.80 -2.10
C VAL A 416 -1.02 20.21 -3.45
N HIS A 417 -0.01 19.50 -3.96
CA HIS A 417 0.68 19.88 -5.21
C HIS A 417 0.19 19.13 -6.45
N HIS A 418 -0.50 18.00 -6.29
CA HIS A 418 -0.93 17.14 -7.42
C HIS A 418 -2.41 16.74 -7.37
N GLY A 419 -3.25 17.45 -6.61
CA GLY A 419 -4.67 17.12 -6.49
C GLY A 419 -5.42 17.10 -7.83
N ASP A 420 -5.03 17.93 -8.82
CA ASP A 420 -5.61 17.91 -10.18
C ASP A 420 -5.45 16.54 -10.88
N GLU A 421 -4.49 15.71 -10.47
CA GLU A 421 -4.31 14.33 -10.98
C GLU A 421 -5.17 13.29 -10.24
N MET A 422 -5.76 13.66 -9.11
CA MET A 422 -6.53 12.80 -8.22
C MET A 422 -8.03 13.07 -8.24
N VAL A 423 -8.44 14.28 -8.67
CA VAL A 423 -9.85 14.66 -8.74
C VAL A 423 -10.61 13.77 -9.73
N GLN A 424 -11.75 13.26 -9.29
CA GLN A 424 -12.62 12.40 -10.09
C GLN A 424 -13.64 13.20 -10.92
N ASP A 425 -14.02 14.40 -10.46
CA ASP A 425 -15.00 15.27 -11.10
C ASP A 425 -14.47 16.69 -11.37
N ARG A 426 -15.37 17.65 -11.64
CA ARG A 426 -15.02 19.06 -11.90
C ARG A 426 -15.54 20.02 -10.81
N SER A 427 -15.94 19.49 -9.66
CA SER A 427 -16.44 20.30 -8.53
C SER A 427 -15.38 21.27 -7.99
N GLY A 428 -14.10 20.95 -8.21
CA GLY A 428 -12.99 21.63 -7.55
C GLY A 428 -12.78 21.14 -6.11
N LEU A 429 -13.52 20.13 -5.68
CA LEU A 429 -13.31 19.41 -4.43
C LEU A 429 -12.60 18.09 -4.70
N LEU A 430 -11.81 17.66 -3.72
CA LEU A 430 -11.12 16.39 -3.71
C LEU A 430 -11.30 15.76 -2.34
N ILE A 431 -12.09 14.69 -2.29
CA ILE A 431 -12.25 13.88 -1.08
C ILE A 431 -11.15 12.81 -1.12
N VAL A 432 -10.31 12.79 -0.09
CA VAL A 432 -9.28 11.76 0.10
C VAL A 432 -9.60 10.95 1.35
N SER A 433 -9.25 9.67 1.32
CA SER A 433 -9.39 8.77 2.47
C SER A 433 -8.04 8.42 3.08
N GLU A 434 -8.04 8.08 4.37
CA GLU A 434 -6.87 7.51 5.07
C GLU A 434 -5.61 8.40 4.97
N LEU A 435 -5.80 9.72 4.95
CA LEU A 435 -4.71 10.66 4.75
C LEU A 435 -3.79 10.64 5.97
N SER A 436 -2.52 10.31 5.75
CA SER A 436 -1.53 10.28 6.82
C SER A 436 -1.13 11.70 7.26
N VAL A 437 -1.17 11.94 8.57
CA VAL A 437 -0.85 13.21 9.24
C VAL A 437 0.22 13.00 10.32
N ALA A 438 0.73 14.10 10.89
CA ALA A 438 1.72 14.09 11.96
C ALA A 438 2.96 13.23 11.63
N GLY A 439 3.51 13.40 10.41
CA GLY A 439 4.65 12.61 9.94
C GLY A 439 4.35 11.12 9.75
N GLY A 440 3.08 10.75 9.56
CA GLY A 440 2.64 9.38 9.37
C GLY A 440 2.30 8.63 10.66
N LYS A 441 2.27 9.31 11.82
CA LYS A 441 1.84 8.73 13.10
C LYS A 441 0.32 8.59 13.22
N GLY A 442 -0.45 9.35 12.44
CA GLY A 442 -1.90 9.37 12.50
C GLY A 442 -2.54 9.35 11.11
N ARG A 443 -3.84 9.03 11.08
CA ARG A 443 -4.66 9.04 9.85
C ARG A 443 -6.02 9.62 10.12
N VAL A 444 -6.45 10.46 9.19
CA VAL A 444 -7.81 10.99 9.14
C VAL A 444 -8.62 10.12 8.19
N ASP A 445 -9.82 9.69 8.63
CA ASP A 445 -10.68 8.80 7.84
C ASP A 445 -10.96 9.40 6.46
N LEU A 446 -11.47 10.63 6.44
CA LEU A 446 -11.73 11.39 5.23
C LEU A 446 -11.29 12.86 5.40
N THR A 447 -10.76 13.42 4.34
CA THR A 447 -10.44 14.85 4.26
C THR A 447 -10.92 15.41 2.93
N VAL A 448 -11.60 16.55 2.97
CA VAL A 448 -11.97 17.30 1.78
C VAL A 448 -10.95 18.39 1.55
N PHE A 449 -10.44 18.46 0.33
CA PHE A 449 -9.61 19.54 -0.16
C PHE A 449 -10.37 20.34 -1.20
N ARG A 450 -10.22 21.66 -1.17
CA ARG A 450 -10.70 22.55 -2.22
C ARG A 450 -9.54 23.03 -3.08
N ARG A 451 -9.81 23.18 -4.37
CA ARG A 451 -8.86 23.68 -5.35
C ARG A 451 -8.69 25.20 -5.20
N LYS A 452 -7.49 25.65 -4.85
CA LYS A 452 -7.14 27.06 -4.66
C LYS A 452 -6.19 27.53 -5.76
N LEU A 453 -6.47 28.71 -6.33
CA LEU A 453 -5.56 29.38 -7.26
C LEU A 453 -4.73 30.40 -6.49
N LEU A 454 -3.41 30.18 -6.43
CA LEU A 454 -2.49 31.14 -5.86
C LEU A 454 -2.14 32.21 -6.89
N PRO A 455 -2.25 33.51 -6.53
CA PRO A 455 -1.78 34.59 -7.38
C PRO A 455 -0.26 34.47 -7.57
N SER A 456 0.20 34.60 -8.82
CA SER A 456 1.63 34.68 -9.10
C SER A 456 2.11 36.12 -8.92
N VAL A 457 3.21 36.29 -8.18
CA VAL A 457 3.85 37.60 -7.98
C VAL A 457 4.48 38.12 -9.28
N ASP A 458 4.90 37.23 -10.18
CA ASP A 458 5.72 37.56 -11.35
C ASP A 458 4.98 37.48 -12.70
N ALA A 459 3.64 37.60 -12.71
CA ALA A 459 2.80 37.41 -13.91
C ALA A 459 2.97 36.05 -14.62
N THR A 460 3.54 35.05 -13.94
CA THR A 460 3.57 33.65 -14.42
C THR A 460 2.20 32.99 -14.23
N GLN A 461 1.99 31.82 -14.85
CA GLN A 461 0.71 31.11 -14.73
C GLN A 461 0.36 30.87 -13.26
N PRO A 462 -0.91 31.11 -12.86
CA PRO A 462 -1.34 30.93 -11.47
C PRO A 462 -1.08 29.50 -11.04
N LYS A 463 -0.50 29.34 -9.84
CA LYS A 463 -0.21 28.02 -9.30
C LYS A 463 -1.47 27.46 -8.66
N VAL A 464 -1.86 26.26 -9.06
CA VAL A 464 -2.98 25.53 -8.48
C VAL A 464 -2.46 24.73 -7.29
N ILE A 465 -3.14 24.81 -6.16
CA ILE A 465 -2.94 23.91 -5.03
C ILE A 465 -4.28 23.36 -4.55
N TYR A 466 -4.23 22.34 -3.70
CA TYR A 466 -5.40 21.83 -2.99
C TYR A 466 -5.21 22.12 -1.51
N GLU A 467 -6.07 22.95 -0.93
CA GLU A 467 -6.06 23.29 0.50
C GLU A 467 -7.10 22.44 1.25
N PRO A 468 -6.79 21.87 2.42
CA PRO A 468 -7.77 21.14 3.21
C PRO A 468 -8.84 22.13 3.70
N CYS A 469 -10.10 21.73 3.65
CA CYS A 469 -11.22 22.57 4.10
C CYS A 469 -12.19 21.85 5.02
N MET A 470 -12.15 20.51 5.08
CA MET A 470 -13.01 19.72 5.96
C MET A 470 -12.29 18.42 6.38
N VAL A 471 -12.46 18.04 7.64
CA VAL A 471 -12.12 16.70 8.15
C VAL A 471 -13.42 15.99 8.50
N VAL A 472 -13.52 14.73 8.10
CA VAL A 472 -14.70 13.91 8.32
C VAL A 472 -14.27 12.61 8.98
N GLU A 473 -14.88 12.32 10.13
CA GLU A 473 -14.76 11.05 10.81
C GLU A 473 -15.94 10.15 10.43
N ILE A 474 -15.70 8.86 10.21
CA ILE A 474 -16.76 7.89 9.97
C ILE A 474 -16.95 7.07 11.24
N LYS A 475 -18.20 6.92 11.70
CA LYS A 475 -18.57 6.00 12.77
C LYS A 475 -19.59 5.00 12.25
N THR A 476 -19.18 3.74 12.25
CA THR A 476 -20.06 2.62 11.90
C THR A 476 -20.84 2.17 13.14
N LYS A 477 -22.15 2.04 13.00
CA LYS A 477 -23.10 1.71 14.06
C LYS A 477 -23.66 0.32 13.82
N SER A 478 -23.63 -0.52 14.84
CA SER A 478 -24.05 -1.91 14.75
C SER A 478 -25.06 -2.20 15.84
N ALA A 479 -26.14 -2.91 15.47
CA ALA A 479 -27.08 -3.47 16.41
C ALA A 479 -27.09 -4.99 16.26
N PHE A 480 -27.31 -5.68 17.38
CA PHE A 480 -27.29 -7.14 17.45
C PHE A 480 -28.58 -7.65 18.10
N GLU A 481 -29.05 -8.79 17.62
CA GLU A 481 -29.93 -9.70 18.33
C GLU A 481 -29.04 -10.75 19.00
N ILE A 482 -29.36 -11.05 20.24
CA ILE A 482 -28.59 -11.96 21.08
C ILE A 482 -29.45 -13.19 21.30
N ASP A 483 -29.06 -14.30 20.70
CA ASP A 483 -29.63 -15.61 20.99
C ASP A 483 -28.68 -16.40 21.90
N ILE A 484 -29.24 -17.07 22.90
CA ILE A 484 -28.49 -17.81 23.90
C ILE A 484 -28.83 -19.28 23.79
N TYR A 485 -27.82 -20.12 23.53
CA TYR A 485 -27.99 -21.55 23.36
C TYR A 485 -27.18 -22.33 24.39
N GLY A 486 -27.77 -23.38 24.93
CA GLY A 486 -27.02 -24.40 25.67
C GLY A 486 -26.43 -25.43 24.72
N VAL A 487 -25.10 -25.46 24.58
CA VAL A 487 -24.40 -26.38 23.69
C VAL A 487 -23.64 -27.41 24.51
N ARG A 488 -23.76 -28.70 24.14
CA ARG A 488 -22.98 -29.75 24.82
C ARG A 488 -21.50 -29.57 24.49
N SER A 489 -20.71 -29.32 25.54
CA SER A 489 -19.26 -29.30 25.45
C SER A 489 -18.74 -30.66 24.96
N LYS A 490 -17.69 -30.64 24.13
CA LYS A 490 -16.99 -31.85 23.66
C LYS A 490 -16.12 -32.50 24.75
N SER A 491 -16.02 -31.88 25.92
CA SER A 491 -15.28 -32.45 27.06
C SER A 491 -15.99 -33.69 27.58
N GLU A 492 -15.24 -34.78 27.80
CA GLU A 492 -15.76 -36.04 28.37
C GLU A 492 -16.13 -35.91 29.86
N LYS A 493 -15.87 -34.77 30.51
CA LYS A 493 -16.31 -34.52 31.88
C LYS A 493 -17.84 -34.32 31.89
N GLU A 494 -18.53 -35.09 32.73
CA GLU A 494 -19.99 -35.26 32.76
C GLU A 494 -20.79 -33.95 32.69
N LYS A 495 -21.83 -33.94 31.85
CA LYS A 495 -22.92 -32.94 31.77
C LYS A 495 -22.52 -31.45 31.62
N ASN A 496 -21.51 -31.14 30.83
CA ASN A 496 -21.20 -29.73 30.53
C ASN A 496 -22.01 -29.21 29.34
N ILE A 497 -23.22 -28.70 29.61
CA ILE A 497 -23.86 -27.73 28.70
C ILE A 497 -23.18 -26.39 28.99
N VAL A 498 -22.54 -25.81 27.97
CA VAL A 498 -21.95 -24.46 28.04
C VAL A 498 -22.84 -23.49 27.28
N SER A 499 -22.94 -22.26 27.76
CA SER A 499 -23.64 -21.18 27.05
C SER A 499 -22.84 -20.79 25.80
N GLU A 500 -23.50 -20.77 24.65
CA GLU A 500 -22.99 -20.21 23.41
C GLU A 500 -23.91 -19.05 23.02
N PHE A 501 -23.31 -17.87 22.86
CA PHE A 501 -24.00 -16.65 22.45
C PHE A 501 -23.88 -16.50 20.94
N LEU A 502 -25.02 -16.42 20.26
CA LEU A 502 -25.08 -16.09 18.84
C LEU A 502 -25.48 -14.63 18.71
N LEU A 503 -24.56 -13.83 18.17
CA LEU A 503 -24.79 -12.43 17.85
C LEU A 503 -25.22 -12.30 16.40
N GLU A 504 -26.53 -12.23 16.17
CA GLU A 504 -27.05 -11.94 14.84
C GLU A 504 -27.11 -10.42 14.65
N ARG A 505 -26.28 -9.90 13.76
CA ARG A 505 -26.35 -8.49 13.38
C ARG A 505 -27.76 -8.22 12.84
N ARG A 506 -28.41 -7.15 13.30
CA ARG A 506 -29.69 -6.65 12.77
C ARG A 506 -29.58 -5.21 12.32
N ARG A 507 -30.61 -4.75 11.62
CA ARG A 507 -30.72 -3.33 11.25
C ARG A 507 -31.09 -2.56 12.52
N ILE A 508 -30.58 -1.34 12.67
CA ILE A 508 -30.93 -0.47 13.80
C ILE A 508 -32.47 -0.22 13.78
N THR A 509 -33.13 0.23 14.83
CA THR A 509 -34.53 0.65 14.75
C THR A 509 -34.63 2.14 14.43
N ASP A 510 -35.80 2.64 14.04
CA ASP A 510 -35.94 4.07 13.75
C ASP A 510 -35.81 4.93 15.01
N LYS A 511 -36.21 4.37 16.17
CA LYS A 511 -36.00 4.98 17.48
C LYS A 511 -34.51 5.02 17.83
N GLU A 512 -33.83 3.88 17.82
CA GLU A 512 -32.38 3.81 18.05
C GLU A 512 -31.60 4.73 17.10
N TRP A 513 -32.00 4.81 15.82
CA TRP A 513 -31.37 5.70 14.86
C TRP A 513 -31.65 7.19 15.12
N ALA A 514 -32.81 7.53 15.69
CA ALA A 514 -33.06 8.90 16.13
C ALA A 514 -32.18 9.25 17.33
N ASP A 515 -32.02 8.33 18.28
CA ASP A 515 -31.23 8.51 19.49
C ASP A 515 -29.73 8.63 19.17
N ILE A 516 -29.20 7.73 18.33
CA ILE A 516 -27.80 7.76 17.83
C ILE A 516 -27.49 9.07 17.10
N ARG A 517 -28.48 9.66 16.42
CA ARG A 517 -28.27 10.94 15.72
C ARG A 517 -28.33 12.14 16.66
N ALA A 518 -29.13 12.06 17.72
CA ALA A 518 -29.31 13.15 18.66
C ALA A 518 -28.06 13.41 19.52
N SER A 519 -27.15 12.44 19.62
CA SER A 519 -25.94 12.54 20.44
C SER A 519 -24.70 12.08 19.68
N ILE A 520 -23.70 12.95 19.56
CA ILE A 520 -22.34 12.52 19.21
C ILE A 520 -21.57 12.24 20.49
N SER A 521 -20.90 11.10 20.57
CA SER A 521 -20.03 10.79 21.69
C SER A 521 -18.91 11.84 21.87
N PRO A 522 -18.62 12.29 23.10
CA PRO A 522 -17.53 13.23 23.38
C PRO A 522 -16.17 12.78 22.83
N GLY A 523 -15.94 11.46 22.79
CA GLY A 523 -14.73 10.87 22.20
C GLY A 523 -14.57 11.17 20.70
N SER A 524 -15.67 11.16 19.93
CA SER A 524 -15.64 11.53 18.51
C SER A 524 -15.31 13.01 18.31
N VAL A 525 -15.89 13.89 19.15
CA VAL A 525 -15.58 15.33 19.13
C VAL A 525 -14.11 15.60 19.45
N LYS A 526 -13.55 14.91 20.45
CA LYS A 526 -12.12 14.99 20.79
C LYS A 526 -11.23 14.48 19.65
N GLN A 527 -11.59 13.36 19.05
CA GLN A 527 -10.81 12.74 17.97
C GLN A 527 -10.77 13.62 16.72
N ILE A 528 -11.91 14.17 16.29
CA ILE A 528 -11.96 15.05 15.12
C ILE A 528 -11.21 16.37 15.34
N GLU A 529 -11.13 16.84 16.59
CA GLU A 529 -10.32 18.00 16.95
C GLU A 529 -8.81 17.71 16.79
N LEU A 530 -8.35 16.54 17.24
CA LEU A 530 -6.97 16.10 17.02
C LEU A 530 -6.66 15.92 15.52
N TYR A 531 -7.63 15.45 14.73
CA TYR A 531 -7.49 15.40 13.27
C TYR A 531 -7.33 16.79 12.67
N ARG A 532 -8.15 17.76 13.09
CA ARG A 532 -8.06 19.15 12.63
C ARG A 532 -6.67 19.72 12.91
N GLU A 533 -6.19 19.62 14.15
CA GLU A 533 -4.88 20.14 14.55
C GLU A 533 -3.73 19.50 13.76
N ALA A 534 -3.72 18.16 13.66
CA ALA A 534 -2.70 17.43 12.92
C ALA A 534 -2.69 17.80 11.42
N MET A 535 -3.87 18.02 10.85
CA MET A 535 -4.05 18.42 9.46
C MET A 535 -3.53 19.84 9.19
N LEU A 536 -3.92 20.81 10.02
CA LEU A 536 -3.47 22.20 9.89
C LEU A 536 -1.95 22.31 10.03
N ASN A 537 -1.37 21.60 11.01
CA ASN A 537 0.08 21.57 11.23
C ASN A 537 0.84 20.96 10.06
N GLU A 538 0.37 19.84 9.50
CA GLU A 538 0.99 19.22 8.33
C GLU A 538 0.83 20.12 7.09
N TYR A 539 -0.33 20.78 6.92
CA TYR A 539 -0.57 21.70 5.80
C TYR A 539 0.37 22.90 5.84
N GLN A 540 0.55 23.54 6.99
CA GLN A 540 1.48 24.65 7.15
C GLN A 540 2.90 24.28 6.69
N ARG A 541 3.34 23.04 6.93
CA ARG A 541 4.65 22.54 6.48
C ARG A 541 4.72 22.34 4.97
N VAL A 542 3.69 21.77 4.34
CA VAL A 542 3.72 21.39 2.91
C VAL A 542 3.22 22.48 1.96
N GLY A 543 2.36 23.35 2.48
CA GLY A 543 1.69 24.46 1.82
C GLY A 543 2.35 25.82 2.11
N TRP A 544 3.64 25.84 2.45
CA TRP A 544 4.41 27.06 2.79
C TRP A 544 4.39 28.18 1.74
N ILE A 545 3.92 27.88 0.52
CA ILE A 545 3.73 28.83 -0.58
C ILE A 545 2.37 29.53 -0.57
N ASP A 546 1.42 29.04 0.22
CA ASP A 546 0.08 29.62 0.35
C ASP A 546 0.17 30.83 1.28
N PRO A 547 -0.09 32.06 0.80
CA PRO A 547 -0.02 33.27 1.62
C PRO A 547 -1.16 33.37 2.63
N SER A 548 -2.24 32.60 2.44
CA SER A 548 -3.42 32.61 3.32
C SER A 548 -3.85 31.17 3.65
N PRO A 549 -2.99 30.41 4.36
CA PRO A 549 -3.33 29.03 4.73
C PRO A 549 -4.59 29.02 5.61
N PRO A 550 -5.42 27.96 5.53
CA PRO A 550 -6.58 27.82 6.41
C PRO A 550 -6.11 27.77 7.86
N ASN A 551 -6.82 28.50 8.71
CA ASN A 551 -6.65 28.49 10.17
C ASN A 551 -7.67 27.58 10.87
N GLU A 552 -8.74 27.22 10.18
CA GLU A 552 -9.80 26.33 10.65
C GLU A 552 -10.25 25.38 9.54
N LEU A 553 -10.79 24.23 9.93
CA LEU A 553 -11.42 23.26 9.04
C LEU A 553 -12.83 22.96 9.53
N ILE A 554 -13.74 22.69 8.59
CA ILE A 554 -15.06 22.14 8.91
C ILE A 554 -14.85 20.76 9.52
N LYS A 555 -15.57 20.46 10.61
CA LYS A 555 -15.52 19.17 11.29
C LYS A 555 -16.89 18.51 11.18
N ALA A 556 -16.93 17.28 10.71
CA ALA A 556 -18.16 16.50 10.66
C ALA A 556 -17.95 15.03 11.03
N VAL A 557 -18.95 14.44 11.66
CA VAL A 557 -18.99 12.99 11.94
C VAL A 557 -20.08 12.38 11.07
N VAL A 558 -19.72 11.41 10.25
CA VAL A 558 -20.65 10.60 9.48
C VAL A 558 -21.02 9.36 10.27
N LEU A 559 -22.31 9.17 10.50
CA LEU A 559 -22.88 8.00 11.15
C LEU A 559 -23.47 7.09 10.08
N VAL A 560 -23.19 5.79 10.16
CA VAL A 560 -23.73 4.81 9.21
C VAL A 560 -24.13 3.52 9.91
N ASP A 561 -25.34 3.03 9.62
CA ASP A 561 -25.77 1.70 10.05
C ASP A 561 -25.01 0.63 9.25
N SER A 562 -24.34 -0.27 9.96
CA SER A 562 -23.51 -1.33 9.38
C SER A 562 -24.28 -2.34 8.53
N LYS A 563 -25.61 -2.39 8.64
CA LYS A 563 -26.47 -3.21 7.79
C LYS A 563 -26.79 -2.58 6.45
N GLU A 564 -26.51 -1.29 6.26
CA GLU A 564 -26.66 -0.68 4.94
C GLU A 564 -25.72 -1.33 3.93
N THR A 565 -26.20 -1.49 2.71
CA THR A 565 -25.37 -2.06 1.66
C THR A 565 -24.20 -1.11 1.41
N TRP A 566 -22.98 -1.66 1.42
CA TRP A 566 -21.78 -0.83 1.38
C TRP A 566 -21.69 0.01 0.10
N SER A 567 -22.23 -0.49 -1.03
CA SER A 567 -22.32 0.26 -2.27
C SER A 567 -23.22 1.49 -2.14
N ALA A 568 -24.43 1.33 -1.57
CA ALA A 568 -25.35 2.46 -1.38
C ALA A 568 -24.76 3.50 -0.42
N ALA A 569 -24.18 3.04 0.70
CA ALA A 569 -23.53 3.92 1.66
C ALA A 569 -22.37 4.70 1.03
N ARG A 570 -21.50 4.05 0.24
CA ARG A 570 -20.39 4.71 -0.46
C ARG A 570 -20.88 5.74 -1.48
N ASP A 571 -21.86 5.38 -2.29
CA ASP A 571 -22.35 6.24 -3.38
C ASP A 571 -23.06 7.48 -2.81
N ALA A 572 -23.81 7.30 -1.72
CA ALA A 572 -24.45 8.38 -0.97
C ALA A 572 -23.45 9.26 -0.19
N LEU A 573 -22.37 8.68 0.32
CA LEU A 573 -21.39 9.40 1.15
C LEU A 573 -20.72 10.57 0.42
N HIS A 574 -20.36 10.38 -0.85
CA HIS A 574 -19.77 11.46 -1.63
C HIS A 574 -20.75 12.63 -1.76
N ALA A 575 -22.01 12.35 -2.12
CA ALA A 575 -23.04 13.37 -2.25
C ALA A 575 -23.28 14.11 -0.92
N LEU A 576 -23.39 13.36 0.18
CA LEU A 576 -23.60 13.91 1.51
C LEU A 576 -22.47 14.86 1.96
N ILE A 577 -21.21 14.48 1.72
CA ILE A 577 -20.05 15.31 2.09
C ILE A 577 -20.01 16.59 1.25
N VAL A 578 -20.25 16.49 -0.06
CA VAL A 578 -20.27 17.65 -0.95
C VAL A 578 -21.42 18.60 -0.58
N GLU A 579 -22.63 18.05 -0.36
CA GLU A 579 -23.80 18.84 0.07
C GLU A 579 -23.54 19.56 1.39
N GLY A 580 -23.00 18.87 2.41
CA GLY A 580 -22.72 19.54 3.68
C GLY A 580 -21.62 20.59 3.58
N TYR A 581 -20.58 20.35 2.77
CA TYR A 581 -19.60 21.39 2.49
C TYR A 581 -20.24 22.62 1.84
N GLU A 582 -21.06 22.43 0.81
CA GLU A 582 -21.74 23.52 0.10
C GLU A 582 -22.73 24.27 1.01
N MET A 583 -23.47 23.56 1.86
CA MET A 583 -24.38 24.18 2.81
C MET A 583 -23.63 25.03 3.85
N VAL A 584 -22.49 24.58 4.38
CA VAL A 584 -21.65 25.42 5.26
C VAL A 584 -21.19 26.68 4.52
N MET A 585 -20.67 26.53 3.30
CA MET A 585 -20.19 27.67 2.51
C MET A 585 -21.28 28.69 2.17
N ASN A 586 -22.54 28.24 2.11
CA ASN A 586 -23.71 29.07 1.86
C ASN A 586 -24.40 29.56 3.15
N ASN A 587 -23.83 29.31 4.33
CA ASN A 587 -24.45 29.58 5.65
C ASN A 587 -25.83 28.91 5.82
N GLY A 588 -26.06 27.78 5.17
CA GLY A 588 -27.30 27.01 5.21
C GLY A 588 -27.37 25.98 6.33
N ILE A 589 -26.25 25.67 6.98
CA ILE A 589 -26.16 24.83 8.17
C ILE A 589 -25.16 25.40 9.18
N SER A 590 -25.34 25.00 10.42
CA SER A 590 -24.61 25.43 11.61
C SER A 590 -24.11 24.24 12.43
N THR A 591 -23.25 24.53 13.40
CA THR A 591 -22.80 23.53 14.39
C THR A 591 -23.99 22.87 15.09
N GLY A 592 -24.06 21.54 15.06
CA GLY A 592 -25.19 20.77 15.60
C GLY A 592 -26.16 20.24 14.54
N ASP A 593 -26.15 20.79 13.33
CA ASP A 593 -27.07 20.35 12.28
C ASP A 593 -26.73 18.95 11.75
N ILE A 594 -27.78 18.24 11.34
CA ILE A 594 -27.71 16.86 10.87
C ILE A 594 -28.25 16.78 9.45
N LEU A 595 -27.41 16.35 8.52
CA LEU A 595 -27.76 16.07 7.14
C LEU A 595 -28.07 14.58 6.97
N GLN A 596 -29.11 14.28 6.18
CA GLN A 596 -29.55 12.91 5.95
C GLN A 596 -29.77 12.65 4.47
N VAL A 597 -29.40 11.45 4.04
CA VAL A 597 -29.68 10.99 2.67
C VAL A 597 -31.04 10.30 2.64
N SER A 598 -31.91 10.76 1.75
CA SER A 598 -33.16 10.06 1.42
C SER A 598 -33.08 9.55 -0.02
N GLU A 599 -32.98 8.24 -0.22
CA GLU A 599 -32.89 7.62 -1.54
C GLU A 599 -34.15 6.78 -1.80
N ASN A 600 -34.88 7.07 -2.89
CA ASN A 600 -35.99 6.23 -3.39
C ASN A 600 -37.07 5.80 -2.36
N GLY A 601 -37.31 6.63 -1.34
CA GLY A 601 -38.37 6.40 -0.35
C GLY A 601 -38.03 5.40 0.77
N SER A 602 -36.85 4.77 0.77
CA SER A 602 -36.32 4.06 1.94
C SER A 602 -35.18 4.88 2.53
N PRO A 603 -35.25 5.35 3.78
CA PRO A 603 -34.16 6.10 4.37
C PRO A 603 -32.93 5.20 4.48
N LEU A 604 -31.89 5.53 3.70
CA LEU A 604 -30.55 5.03 3.93
C LEU A 604 -30.11 5.57 5.28
N ARG A 605 -29.72 4.72 6.23
CA ARG A 605 -29.23 5.18 7.53
C ARG A 605 -27.78 5.61 7.45
N LEU A 606 -27.64 6.76 6.80
CA LEU A 606 -26.42 7.53 6.64
C LEU A 606 -26.76 8.97 6.99
N ALA A 607 -26.09 9.50 8.00
CA ALA A 607 -26.26 10.88 8.43
C ALA A 607 -24.90 11.54 8.63
N MET A 608 -24.83 12.85 8.45
CA MET A 608 -23.63 13.63 8.74
C MET A 608 -23.99 14.70 9.75
N HIS A 609 -23.34 14.67 10.90
CA HIS A 609 -23.53 15.63 11.97
C HIS A 609 -22.39 16.63 11.96
N MET A 610 -22.74 17.92 11.91
CA MET A 610 -21.79 19.01 11.86
C MET A 610 -21.27 19.33 13.27
N VAL A 611 -19.96 19.20 13.47
CA VAL A 611 -19.29 19.49 14.75
C VAL A 611 -18.76 20.92 14.80
N SER A 612 -18.36 21.48 13.64
CA SER A 612 -18.13 22.92 13.50
C SER A 612 -18.36 23.38 12.06
N ASP A 613 -18.91 24.58 11.93
CA ASP A 613 -19.21 25.28 10.68
C ASP A 613 -18.19 26.39 10.33
N SER A 614 -17.25 26.68 11.22
CA SER A 614 -16.29 27.77 11.04
C SER A 614 -15.32 27.49 9.89
N CYS A 615 -15.61 28.07 8.72
CA CYS A 615 -14.66 28.24 7.64
C CYS A 615 -14.43 29.74 7.45
N SER A 616 -13.17 30.19 7.42
CA SER A 616 -12.87 31.56 7.04
C SER A 616 -13.40 31.78 5.61
N ALA A 617 -14.41 32.65 5.47
CA ALA A 617 -15.05 32.91 4.18
C ALA A 617 -14.00 33.48 3.20
N ILE A 618 -13.59 32.67 2.24
CA ILE A 618 -12.77 33.10 1.11
C ILE A 618 -13.65 32.99 -0.13
N GLU A 619 -13.77 34.07 -0.91
CA GLU A 619 -14.50 34.09 -2.18
C GLU A 619 -14.01 32.96 -3.10
N VAL A 620 -14.84 31.93 -3.28
CA VAL A 620 -14.60 30.86 -4.25
C VAL A 620 -14.97 31.39 -5.63
N LYS A 621 -13.97 31.76 -6.44
CA LYS A 621 -14.23 32.06 -7.86
C LYS A 621 -14.44 30.74 -8.62
N PRO A 622 -15.59 30.55 -9.29
CA PRO A 622 -15.83 29.33 -10.06
C PRO A 622 -14.78 29.21 -11.18
N PRO A 623 -14.39 27.97 -11.55
CA PRO A 623 -13.41 27.75 -12.61
C PRO A 623 -13.88 28.42 -13.90
N ALA A 624 -13.02 29.22 -14.53
CA ALA A 624 -13.30 29.81 -15.83
C ALA A 624 -13.65 28.69 -16.82
N LYS A 625 -14.85 28.76 -17.42
CA LYS A 625 -15.24 27.86 -18.50
C LYS A 625 -14.18 27.96 -19.61
N ARG A 626 -13.45 26.86 -19.83
CA ARG A 626 -12.48 26.75 -20.93
C ARG A 626 -13.17 26.65 -22.26
#